data_AF-A0A6J2UHM8-F1
#
_entry.id   AF-A0A6J2UHM8-F1
#
_cell.length_a   1.000
_cell.length_b   1.000
_cell.length_c   1.000
_cell.angle_alpha   90.00
_cell.angle_beta   90.00
_cell.angle_gamma   90.00
#
_symmetry.space_group_name_H-M   'P 1'
#
loop_
_entity.id
_entity.type
_entity.pdbx_description
1 polymer ?
#
loop_
_entity_poly.entity_id
_entity_poly.type
_entity_poly.pdbx_seq_one_letter_code
_entity_poly.pdbx_strand_id
1 'polypeptide(L)'
;MVLGPSERFRNIIGFLSTISTMIGVNVMNPNYRINIVTRFVMFAICVFYINLIYTIYVGIVIEDDWTIVLQVTALLPSALEGMTKLISVLKHQEGWRYLGMAFECVYVAYEQKNQCYRECLMKHVILTRKLLICCILIYFIPALTVVTFPFVYGAIYNERNNEVRDSIYNECLWYEMSVIEQKIVLIMLMKSQNTINLSVGRVMDLSMATALSVTKAIYSYAMVIYNFLQKDSIS
;
A
#
# COMPACT_ATOMS: atom_id res chain seq x y z
N MET A 1 1.16 -26.15 -26.52
CA MET A 1 0.86 -25.13 -27.55
C MET A 1 1.63 -23.89 -27.14
N VAL A 2 2.58 -23.41 -27.94
CA VAL A 2 3.35 -22.20 -27.60
C VAL A 2 2.43 -21.00 -27.79
N LEU A 3 2.13 -20.24 -26.73
CA LEU A 3 1.22 -19.10 -26.80
C LEU A 3 1.75 -18.03 -27.76
N GLY A 4 0.86 -17.54 -28.62
CA GLY A 4 1.14 -16.42 -29.53
C GLY A 4 1.34 -15.09 -28.79
N PRO A 5 2.06 -14.11 -29.37
CA PRO A 5 2.19 -12.77 -28.79
C PRO A 5 0.85 -12.08 -28.50
N SER A 6 -0.18 -12.29 -29.34
CA SER A 6 -1.51 -11.72 -29.12
C SER A 6 -2.20 -12.29 -27.87
N GLU A 7 -2.14 -13.61 -27.68
CA GLU A 7 -2.68 -14.29 -26.50
C GLU A 7 -1.98 -13.83 -25.21
N ARG A 8 -0.65 -13.69 -25.23
CA ARG A 8 0.11 -13.20 -24.08
C ARG A 8 -0.28 -11.76 -23.72
N PHE A 9 -0.48 -10.90 -24.72
CA PHE A 9 -0.95 -9.54 -24.51
C PHE A 9 -2.36 -9.52 -23.89
N ARG A 10 -3.25 -10.38 -24.37
CA ARG A 10 -4.61 -10.54 -23.83
C ARG A 10 -4.61 -11.02 -22.37
N ASN A 11 -3.70 -11.92 -22.01
CA ASN A 11 -3.55 -12.34 -20.60
C ASN A 11 -3.11 -11.17 -19.70
N ILE A 12 -2.21 -10.30 -20.18
CA ILE A 12 -1.80 -9.09 -19.45
C ILE A 12 -2.99 -8.14 -19.28
N ILE A 13 -3.76 -7.89 -20.34
CA ILE A 13 -4.97 -7.06 -20.25
C ILE A 13 -6.00 -7.71 -19.31
N GLY A 14 -6.17 -9.02 -19.37
CA GLY A 14 -7.07 -9.78 -18.49
C GLY A 14 -6.68 -9.66 -17.01
N PHE A 15 -5.38 -9.70 -16.71
CA PHE A 15 -4.86 -9.42 -15.38
C PHE A 15 -5.17 -8.01 -14.90
N LEU A 16 -4.88 -7.00 -15.73
CA LEU A 16 -5.19 -5.61 -15.43
C LEU A 16 -6.70 -5.37 -15.24
N SER A 17 -7.52 -6.04 -16.04
CA SER A 17 -8.98 -6.03 -15.94
C SER A 17 -9.47 -6.66 -14.63
N THR A 18 -8.83 -7.74 -14.17
CA THR A 18 -9.16 -8.39 -12.89
C THR A 18 -8.85 -7.46 -11.72
N ILE A 19 -7.67 -6.84 -11.68
CA ILE A 19 -7.30 -5.84 -10.66
C ILE A 19 -8.28 -4.66 -10.69
N SER A 20 -8.56 -4.14 -11.89
CA SER A 20 -9.46 -3.00 -12.06
C SER A 20 -10.90 -3.34 -11.64
N THR A 21 -11.32 -4.59 -11.81
CA THR A 21 -12.63 -5.09 -11.35
C THR A 21 -12.71 -5.14 -9.83
N MET A 22 -11.62 -5.48 -9.12
CA MET A 22 -11.59 -5.43 -7.65
C MET A 22 -11.80 -4.01 -7.10
N ILE A 23 -11.28 -2.99 -7.80
CA ILE A 23 -11.49 -1.57 -7.48
C ILE A 23 -12.88 -1.09 -7.96
N GLY A 24 -13.53 -1.87 -8.82
CA GLY A 24 -14.82 -1.55 -9.42
C GLY A 24 -14.74 -0.66 -10.65
N VAL A 25 -13.57 -0.52 -11.30
CA VAL A 25 -13.32 0.40 -12.43
C VAL A 25 -12.85 -0.37 -13.66
N ASN A 26 -13.65 -1.32 -14.14
CA ASN A 26 -13.28 -2.11 -15.32
C ASN A 26 -13.66 -1.40 -16.64
N VAL A 27 -12.99 -0.28 -16.90
CA VAL A 27 -13.23 0.56 -18.08
C VAL A 27 -12.95 -0.17 -19.40
N MET A 28 -12.07 -1.18 -19.41
CA MET A 28 -11.76 -1.96 -20.61
C MET A 28 -12.93 -2.83 -21.10
N ASN A 29 -13.92 -3.10 -20.25
CA ASN A 29 -15.11 -3.84 -20.67
C ASN A 29 -16.05 -2.94 -21.52
N PRO A 30 -16.45 -3.36 -22.73
CA PRO A 30 -17.36 -2.58 -23.58
C PRO A 30 -18.70 -2.29 -22.91
N ASN A 31 -19.18 -3.18 -22.03
CA ASN A 31 -20.44 -3.02 -21.29
C ASN A 31 -20.25 -2.45 -19.88
N TYR A 32 -19.11 -1.81 -19.60
CA TYR A 32 -18.84 -1.24 -18.29
C TYR A 32 -19.90 -0.21 -17.91
N ARG A 33 -20.50 -0.41 -16.73
CA ARG A 33 -21.38 0.53 -16.06
C ARG A 33 -20.81 0.79 -14.67
N ILE A 34 -21.11 1.97 -14.13
CA ILE A 34 -20.70 2.33 -12.77
C ILE A 34 -21.38 1.36 -11.79
N ASN A 35 -20.59 0.49 -11.18
CA ASN A 35 -21.07 -0.54 -10.28
C ASN A 35 -21.23 0.00 -8.85
N ILE A 36 -21.86 -0.79 -7.98
CA ILE A 36 -21.98 -0.45 -6.56
C ILE A 36 -20.61 -0.27 -5.89
N VAL A 37 -19.62 -1.08 -6.30
CA VAL A 37 -18.22 -0.98 -5.81
C VAL A 37 -17.62 0.37 -6.17
N THR A 38 -17.76 0.82 -7.41
CA THR A 38 -17.26 2.14 -7.85
C THR A 38 -17.90 3.27 -7.04
N ARG A 39 -19.22 3.19 -6.82
CA ARG A 39 -19.96 4.18 -6.00
C ARG A 39 -19.48 4.17 -4.54
N PHE A 40 -19.25 2.99 -3.99
CA PHE A 40 -18.70 2.83 -2.64
C PHE A 40 -17.31 3.43 -2.52
N VAL A 41 -16.41 3.17 -3.48
CA VAL A 41 -15.05 3.76 -3.49
C VAL A 41 -15.12 5.28 -3.59
N MET A 42 -15.94 5.84 -4.48
CA MET A 42 -16.12 7.30 -4.56
C MET A 42 -16.67 7.87 -3.25
N PHE A 43 -17.66 7.21 -2.63
CA PHE A 43 -18.21 7.62 -1.35
C PHE A 43 -17.15 7.59 -0.23
N ALA A 44 -16.35 6.53 -0.14
CA ALA A 44 -15.29 6.40 0.86
C ALA A 44 -14.24 7.52 0.70
N ILE A 45 -13.88 7.89 -0.53
CA ILE A 45 -12.97 9.01 -0.80
C ILE A 45 -13.60 10.35 -0.36
N CYS A 46 -14.89 10.57 -0.63
CA CYS A 46 -15.59 11.78 -0.16
C CYS A 46 -15.63 11.85 1.38
N VAL A 47 -15.94 10.74 2.05
CA VAL A 47 -15.93 10.64 3.51
C VAL A 47 -14.53 10.92 4.06
N PHE A 48 -13.48 10.42 3.41
CA PHE A 48 -12.09 10.73 3.78
C PHE A 48 -11.82 12.24 3.76
N TYR A 49 -12.23 12.97 2.70
CA TYR A 49 -12.06 14.41 2.64
C TYR A 49 -12.84 15.18 3.72
N ILE A 50 -14.07 14.75 4.02
CA ILE A 50 -14.88 15.38 5.08
C ILE A 50 -14.18 15.23 6.43
N ASN A 51 -13.72 14.02 6.76
CA ASN A 51 -12.96 13.77 8.00
C ASN A 51 -11.67 14.59 8.02
N LEU A 52 -10.99 14.71 6.88
CA LEU A 52 -9.76 15.47 6.76
C LEU A 52 -9.99 16.96 7.09
N ILE A 53 -11.04 17.57 6.54
CA ILE A 53 -11.41 18.96 6.82
C ILE A 53 -11.77 19.13 8.30
N TYR A 54 -12.52 18.18 8.87
CA TYR A 54 -12.89 18.20 10.28
C TYR A 54 -11.65 18.17 11.20
N THR A 55 -10.67 17.29 10.93
CA THR A 55 -9.45 17.22 11.74
C THR A 55 -8.61 18.49 11.64
N ILE A 56 -8.54 19.13 10.46
CA ILE A 56 -7.87 20.44 10.31
C ILE A 56 -8.58 21.51 11.14
N TYR A 57 -9.93 21.53 11.11
CA TYR A 57 -10.71 22.47 11.91
C TYR A 57 -10.45 22.32 13.41
N VAL A 58 -10.45 21.09 13.93
CA VAL A 58 -10.14 20.80 15.33
C VAL A 58 -8.72 21.26 15.70
N GLY A 59 -7.73 20.95 14.86
CA GLY A 59 -6.34 21.32 15.11
C GLY A 59 -6.12 22.84 15.19
N ILE A 60 -6.79 23.63 14.34
CA ILE A 60 -6.64 25.09 14.31
C ILE A 60 -7.49 25.77 15.39
N VAL A 61 -8.75 25.37 15.56
CA VAL A 61 -9.73 26.15 16.34
C VAL A 61 -9.82 25.70 17.79
N ILE A 62 -9.59 24.41 18.06
CA ILE A 62 -9.80 23.83 19.39
C ILE A 62 -8.45 23.65 20.11
N GLU A 63 -7.49 23.02 19.45
CA GLU A 63 -6.24 22.60 20.10
C GLU A 63 -5.09 23.61 19.95
N ASP A 64 -5.19 24.56 19.00
CA ASP A 64 -4.12 25.51 18.62
C ASP A 64 -2.77 24.82 18.34
N ASP A 65 -2.83 23.56 17.90
CA ASP A 65 -1.67 22.71 17.63
C ASP A 65 -1.47 22.54 16.11
N TRP A 66 -0.50 23.26 15.59
CA TRP A 66 -0.12 23.25 14.18
C TRP A 66 0.44 21.89 13.72
N THR A 67 0.91 21.03 14.64
CA THR A 67 1.45 19.72 14.27
C THR A 67 0.38 18.79 13.70
N ILE A 68 -0.86 18.90 14.18
CA ILE A 68 -2.02 18.16 13.65
C ILE A 68 -2.28 18.56 12.21
N VAL A 69 -2.26 19.87 11.92
CA VAL A 69 -2.44 20.38 10.56
C VAL A 69 -1.35 19.87 9.64
N LEU A 70 -0.10 19.83 10.10
CA LEU A 70 1.04 19.36 9.32
C LEU A 70 0.97 17.84 9.03
N GLN A 71 0.52 17.03 9.99
CA GLN A 71 0.30 15.60 9.79
C GLN A 71 -0.83 15.33 8.78
N VAL A 72 -1.94 16.06 8.88
CA VAL A 72 -3.10 15.88 8.01
C VAL A 72 -2.81 16.37 6.59
N THR A 73 -2.10 17.49 6.44
CA THR A 73 -1.69 18.01 5.12
C THR A 73 -0.69 17.08 4.42
N ALA A 74 0.12 16.31 5.16
CA ALA A 74 0.98 15.28 4.58
C ALA A 74 0.20 14.11 3.95
N LEU A 75 -1.01 13.81 4.44
CA LEU A 75 -1.86 12.72 3.92
C LEU A 75 -2.68 13.15 2.68
N LEU A 76 -2.96 14.44 2.54
CA LEU A 76 -3.84 15.03 1.52
C LEU A 76 -3.44 14.70 0.06
N PRO A 77 -2.15 14.71 -0.35
CA PRO A 77 -1.75 14.43 -1.73
C PRO A 77 -2.16 13.05 -2.23
N SER A 78 -2.05 12.03 -1.35
CA SER A 78 -2.37 10.64 -1.70
C SER A 78 -3.84 10.46 -2.09
N ALA A 79 -4.74 11.13 -1.36
CA ALA A 79 -6.17 11.12 -1.67
C ALA A 79 -6.49 11.88 -2.95
N LEU A 80 -5.87 13.04 -3.17
CA LEU A 80 -6.05 13.84 -4.40
C LEU A 80 -5.60 13.08 -5.64
N GLU A 81 -4.46 12.40 -5.56
CA GLU A 81 -3.95 11.58 -6.66
C GLU A 81 -4.92 10.43 -6.98
N GLY A 82 -5.44 9.75 -5.95
CA GLY A 82 -6.43 8.69 -6.11
C GLY A 82 -7.70 9.17 -6.79
N MET A 83 -8.28 10.28 -6.33
CA MET A 83 -9.52 10.82 -6.90
C MET A 83 -9.34 11.33 -8.33
N THR A 84 -8.23 12.04 -8.59
CA THR A 84 -7.93 12.60 -9.92
C THR A 84 -7.79 11.48 -10.95
N LYS A 85 -7.07 10.40 -10.62
CA LYS A 85 -6.94 9.23 -11.48
C LYS A 85 -8.29 8.54 -11.72
N LEU A 86 -9.09 8.36 -10.68
CA LEU A 86 -10.41 7.72 -10.77
C LEU A 86 -11.34 8.52 -11.69
N ILE A 87 -11.47 9.83 -11.49
CA ILE A 87 -12.30 10.71 -12.32
C ILE A 87 -11.80 10.72 -13.77
N SER A 88 -10.48 10.82 -13.97
CA SER A 88 -9.88 10.85 -15.32
C SER A 88 -10.20 9.58 -16.11
N VAL A 89 -10.09 8.42 -15.46
CA VAL A 89 -10.40 7.11 -16.07
C VAL A 89 -11.89 6.98 -16.39
N LEU A 90 -12.78 7.43 -15.51
CA LEU A 90 -14.23 7.39 -15.74
C LEU A 90 -14.66 8.35 -16.86
N LYS A 91 -14.06 9.55 -16.95
CA LYS A 91 -14.39 10.54 -17.98
C LYS A 91 -13.91 10.12 -19.36
N HIS A 92 -12.71 9.56 -19.47
CA HIS A 92 -12.09 9.16 -20.74
C HIS A 92 -12.23 7.67 -21.04
N GLN A 93 -13.27 7.02 -20.51
CA GLN A 93 -13.47 5.57 -20.61
C GLN A 93 -13.50 5.06 -22.06
N GLU A 94 -14.08 5.81 -22.98
CA GLU A 94 -14.12 5.45 -24.41
C GLU A 94 -12.72 5.44 -25.04
N GLY A 95 -11.86 6.38 -24.67
CA GLY A 95 -10.48 6.44 -25.15
C GLY A 95 -9.67 5.22 -24.71
N TRP A 96 -9.80 4.81 -23.45
CA TRP A 96 -9.13 3.62 -22.93
C TRP A 96 -9.60 2.33 -23.62
N ARG A 97 -10.92 2.20 -23.87
CA ARG A 97 -11.48 1.07 -24.63
C ARG A 97 -10.99 1.04 -26.07
N TYR A 98 -11.02 2.17 -26.75
CA TYR A 98 -10.52 2.29 -28.11
C TYR A 98 -9.04 1.90 -28.19
N LEU A 99 -8.22 2.40 -27.27
CA LEU A 99 -6.80 2.08 -27.19
C LEU A 99 -6.57 0.57 -26.99
N GLY A 100 -7.30 -0.07 -26.08
CA GLY A 100 -7.21 -1.51 -25.84
C GLY A 100 -7.59 -2.34 -27.08
N MET A 101 -8.70 -2.00 -27.75
CA MET A 101 -9.13 -2.67 -28.97
C MET A 101 -8.16 -2.44 -30.14
N ALA A 102 -7.64 -1.22 -30.29
CA ALA A 102 -6.67 -0.89 -31.32
C ALA A 102 -5.38 -1.70 -31.14
N PHE A 103 -4.88 -1.82 -29.91
CA PHE A 103 -3.71 -2.67 -29.63
C PHE A 103 -3.99 -4.15 -29.94
N GLU A 104 -5.10 -4.72 -29.47
CA GLU A 104 -5.46 -6.12 -29.80
C GLU A 104 -5.52 -6.35 -31.32
N CYS A 105 -6.13 -5.41 -32.08
CA CYS A 105 -6.22 -5.49 -33.54
C CYS A 105 -4.84 -5.46 -34.20
N VAL A 106 -3.95 -4.56 -33.76
CA VAL A 106 -2.56 -4.51 -34.24
C VAL A 106 -1.85 -5.82 -33.94
N TYR A 107 -2.00 -6.37 -32.74
CA TYR A 107 -1.35 -7.63 -32.36
C TYR A 107 -1.81 -8.79 -33.25
N VAL A 108 -3.11 -8.93 -33.50
CA VAL A 108 -3.66 -10.00 -34.37
C VAL A 108 -3.23 -9.82 -35.83
N ALA A 109 -3.28 -8.61 -36.37
CA ALA A 109 -2.96 -8.34 -37.77
C ALA A 109 -1.47 -8.57 -38.10
N TYR A 110 -0.56 -8.21 -37.18
CA TYR A 110 0.88 -8.34 -37.40
C TYR A 110 1.44 -9.72 -37.02
N GLU A 111 0.73 -10.49 -36.19
CA GLU A 111 1.09 -11.88 -35.90
C GLU A 111 1.00 -12.79 -37.13
N GLN A 112 0.05 -12.52 -38.03
CA GLN A 112 -0.17 -13.34 -39.23
C GLN A 112 0.72 -12.98 -40.43
N LYS A 113 1.43 -11.84 -40.40
CA LYS A 113 2.19 -11.34 -41.57
C LYS A 113 3.56 -12.00 -41.74
N ASN A 114 4.50 -11.74 -40.84
CA ASN A 114 5.90 -12.19 -40.96
C ASN A 114 6.48 -12.59 -39.61
N GLN A 115 7.47 -13.49 -39.63
CA GLN A 115 8.18 -13.96 -38.44
C GLN A 115 8.94 -12.83 -37.71
N CYS A 116 9.53 -11.88 -38.43
CA CYS A 116 10.20 -10.71 -37.85
C CYS A 116 9.24 -9.81 -37.04
N TYR A 117 8.00 -9.63 -37.49
CA TYR A 117 6.99 -8.90 -36.72
C TYR A 117 6.63 -9.63 -35.44
N ARG A 118 6.54 -10.97 -35.49
CA ARG A 118 6.27 -11.80 -34.31
C ARG A 118 7.34 -11.64 -33.23
N GLU A 119 8.62 -11.61 -33.62
CA GLU A 119 9.74 -11.38 -32.69
C GLU A 119 9.70 -9.97 -32.07
N CYS A 120 9.43 -8.94 -32.89
CA CYS A 120 9.29 -7.57 -32.40
C CYS A 120 8.13 -7.45 -31.40
N LEU A 121 6.98 -8.04 -31.72
CA LEU A 121 5.79 -8.04 -30.87
C LEU A 121 6.04 -8.76 -29.55
N MET A 122 6.75 -9.90 -29.59
CA MET A 122 7.20 -10.61 -28.39
C MET A 122 8.12 -9.75 -27.51
N LYS A 123 9.06 -9.01 -28.09
CA LYS A 123 9.91 -8.08 -27.34
C LYS A 123 9.10 -7.00 -26.62
N HIS A 124 8.08 -6.44 -27.28
CA HIS A 124 7.17 -5.46 -26.67
C HIS A 124 6.33 -6.05 -25.52
N VAL A 125 5.83 -7.29 -25.65
CA VAL A 125 5.10 -7.97 -24.56
C VAL A 125 6.01 -8.17 -23.34
N ILE A 126 7.23 -8.65 -23.56
CA ILE A 126 8.21 -8.86 -22.49
C ILE A 126 8.56 -7.53 -21.81
N LEU A 127 8.77 -6.46 -22.58
CA LEU A 127 9.05 -5.13 -22.05
C LEU A 127 7.87 -4.61 -21.22
N THR A 128 6.65 -4.67 -21.75
CA THR A 128 5.43 -4.24 -21.06
C THR A 128 5.27 -4.94 -19.72
N ARG A 129 5.54 -6.25 -19.70
CA ARG A 129 5.48 -7.05 -18.48
C ARG A 129 6.55 -6.67 -17.46
N LYS A 130 7.79 -6.44 -17.90
CA LYS A 130 8.89 -5.96 -17.02
C LYS A 130 8.53 -4.61 -16.41
N LEU A 131 8.01 -3.69 -17.22
CA LEU A 131 7.54 -2.37 -16.75
C LEU A 131 6.43 -2.52 -15.71
N LEU A 132 5.45 -3.40 -15.96
CA LEU A 132 4.36 -3.66 -15.02
C LEU A 132 4.88 -4.18 -13.67
N ILE A 133 5.84 -5.13 -13.67
CA ILE A 133 6.47 -5.62 -12.44
C ILE A 133 7.24 -4.50 -11.74
N CYS A 134 8.02 -3.69 -12.46
CA CYS A 134 8.73 -2.55 -11.89
C CYS A 134 7.75 -1.56 -11.23
N CYS A 135 6.63 -1.22 -11.89
CA CYS A 135 5.61 -0.36 -11.30
C CYS A 135 5.03 -0.94 -10.02
N ILE A 136 4.69 -2.24 -10.01
CA ILE A 136 4.19 -2.92 -8.80
C ILE A 136 5.22 -2.82 -7.67
N LEU A 137 6.50 -3.11 -7.93
CA LEU A 137 7.55 -3.05 -6.92
C LEU A 137 7.76 -1.63 -6.37
N ILE A 138 7.73 -0.61 -7.23
CA ILE A 138 7.87 0.79 -6.83
C ILE A 138 6.74 1.21 -5.88
N TYR A 139 5.52 0.72 -6.06
CA TYR A 139 4.41 0.99 -5.13
C TYR A 139 4.48 0.12 -3.86
N PHE A 140 4.94 -1.11 -4.00
CA PHE A 140 4.91 -2.09 -2.91
C PHE A 140 5.99 -1.86 -1.85
N ILE A 141 7.21 -1.45 -2.26
CA ILE A 141 8.33 -1.23 -1.34
C ILE A 141 8.02 -0.11 -0.33
N PRO A 142 7.58 1.10 -0.74
CA PRO A 142 7.20 2.15 0.21
C PRO A 142 6.04 1.73 1.11
N ALA A 143 5.02 1.09 0.55
CA ALA A 143 3.88 0.59 1.33
C ALA A 143 4.34 -0.38 2.45
N LEU A 144 5.26 -1.30 2.14
CA LEU A 144 5.84 -2.21 3.12
C LEU A 144 6.64 -1.48 4.20
N THR A 145 7.41 -0.45 3.83
CA THR A 145 8.17 0.34 4.82
C THR A 145 7.24 1.09 5.78
N VAL A 146 6.17 1.70 5.28
CA VAL A 146 5.19 2.42 6.11
C VAL A 146 4.46 1.46 7.06
N VAL A 147 4.13 0.26 6.61
CA VAL A 147 3.46 -0.75 7.45
C VAL A 147 4.39 -1.32 8.51
N THR A 148 5.66 -1.58 8.19
CA THR A 148 6.60 -2.23 9.12
C THR A 148 7.23 -1.25 10.12
N PHE A 149 7.35 0.04 9.76
CA PHE A 149 8.00 1.05 10.59
C PHE A 149 7.45 1.15 12.03
N PRO A 150 6.12 1.20 12.27
CA PRO A 150 5.58 1.25 13.64
C PRO A 150 5.96 0.03 14.49
N PHE A 151 6.04 -1.16 13.89
CA PHE A 151 6.41 -2.39 14.61
C PHE A 151 7.88 -2.38 15.03
N VAL A 152 8.77 -1.97 14.13
CA VAL A 152 10.21 -1.83 14.44
C VAL A 152 10.42 -0.78 15.51
N TYR A 153 9.75 0.37 15.39
CA TYR A 153 9.84 1.44 16.38
C TYR A 153 9.33 1.01 17.76
N GLY A 154 8.18 0.32 17.81
CA GLY A 154 7.64 -0.25 19.03
C GLY A 154 8.56 -1.29 19.69
N ALA A 155 9.22 -2.13 18.90
CA ALA A 155 10.18 -3.11 19.40
C ALA A 155 11.42 -2.46 20.03
N ILE A 156 12.03 -1.48 19.33
CA ILE A 156 13.18 -0.72 19.86
C ILE A 156 12.79 0.00 21.15
N TYR A 157 11.62 0.64 21.17
CA TYR A 157 11.14 1.35 22.36
C TYR A 157 11.01 0.40 23.56
N ASN A 158 10.44 -0.78 23.34
CA ASN A 158 10.28 -1.78 24.39
C ASN A 158 11.63 -2.32 24.92
N GLU A 159 12.60 -2.55 24.04
CA GLU A 159 13.96 -2.96 24.41
C GLU A 159 14.65 -1.90 25.30
N ARG A 160 14.61 -0.63 24.89
CA ARG A 160 15.16 0.48 25.69
C ARG A 160 14.47 0.63 27.05
N ASN A 161 13.17 0.40 27.10
CA ASN A 161 12.42 0.45 28.35
C ASN A 161 12.86 -0.65 29.32
N ASN A 162 13.13 -1.85 28.79
CA ASN A 162 13.67 -2.96 29.56
C ASN A 162 15.10 -2.71 30.04
N GLU A 163 15.96 -2.16 29.19
CA GLU A 163 17.33 -1.76 29.57
C GLU A 163 17.31 -0.75 30.73
N VAL A 164 16.49 0.31 30.64
CA VAL A 164 16.35 1.30 31.71
C VAL A 164 15.84 0.65 33.00
N ARG A 165 14.85 -0.25 32.90
CA ARG A 165 14.34 -1.01 34.03
C ARG A 165 15.46 -1.83 34.69
N ASP A 166 16.25 -2.56 33.89
CA ASP A 166 17.29 -3.44 34.40
C ASP A 166 18.49 -2.66 35.00
N SER A 167 18.88 -1.52 34.42
CA SER A 167 19.89 -0.63 35.02
C SER A 167 19.41 -0.02 36.34
N ILE A 168 18.14 0.38 36.45
CA ILE A 168 17.60 0.88 37.73
C ILE A 168 17.62 -0.21 38.81
N TYR A 169 17.27 -1.45 38.46
CA TYR A 169 17.22 -2.55 39.44
C TYR A 169 18.60 -3.07 39.85
N ASN A 170 19.53 -3.23 38.89
CA ASN A 170 20.78 -3.95 39.12
C ASN A 170 21.98 -3.04 39.35
N GLU A 171 21.99 -1.84 38.78
CA GLU A 171 23.16 -0.95 38.76
C GLU A 171 22.98 0.27 39.67
N CYS A 172 21.74 0.68 39.93
CA CYS A 172 21.45 1.85 40.74
C CYS A 172 21.32 1.48 42.23
N LEU A 173 22.13 2.12 43.09
CA LEU A 173 22.03 2.03 44.56
C LEU A 173 20.85 2.89 45.06
N TRP A 174 19.65 2.62 44.58
CA TRP A 174 18.44 3.43 44.80
C TRP A 174 18.15 3.68 46.28
N TYR A 175 18.52 2.75 47.17
CA TYR A 175 18.34 2.87 48.61
C TYR A 175 19.30 3.85 49.30
N GLU A 176 20.43 4.21 48.66
CA GLU A 176 21.40 5.20 49.17
C GLU A 176 21.12 6.63 48.67
N MET A 177 20.21 6.79 47.70
CA MET A 177 19.88 8.09 47.12
C MET A 177 19.02 8.95 48.05
N SER A 178 18.97 10.27 47.79
CA SER A 178 18.08 11.17 48.53
C SER A 178 16.60 10.89 48.24
N VAL A 179 15.71 11.30 49.14
CA VAL A 179 14.25 11.07 49.00
C VAL A 179 13.67 11.64 47.69
N ILE A 180 14.27 12.71 47.16
CA ILE A 180 13.84 13.32 45.89
C ILE A 180 14.25 12.44 44.71
N GLU A 181 15.50 11.98 44.68
CA GLU A 181 16.03 11.11 43.63
C GLU A 181 15.32 9.74 43.62
N GLN A 182 15.06 9.17 44.79
CA GLN A 182 14.28 7.93 44.93
C GLN A 182 12.90 8.06 44.30
N LYS A 183 12.21 9.18 44.53
CA LYS A 183 10.90 9.45 43.91
C LYS A 183 10.99 9.57 42.39
N ILE A 184 12.05 10.19 41.86
CA ILE A 184 12.28 10.32 40.42
C ILE A 184 12.51 8.95 39.79
N VAL A 185 13.39 8.13 40.39
CA VAL A 185 13.68 6.77 39.92
C VAL A 185 12.43 5.89 39.98
N LEU A 186 11.63 6.00 41.03
CA LEU A 186 10.35 5.29 41.13
C LEU A 186 9.39 5.68 40.00
N ILE A 187 9.28 6.97 39.67
CA ILE A 187 8.46 7.43 38.54
C ILE A 187 9.00 6.90 37.21
N MET A 188 10.32 6.92 36.99
CA MET A 188 10.95 6.37 35.80
C MET A 188 10.66 4.87 35.66
N LEU A 189 10.72 4.13 36.77
CA LEU A 189 10.46 2.69 36.81
C LEU A 189 8.97 2.35 36.60
N MET A 190 8.07 3.13 37.20
CA MET A 190 6.63 3.02 36.92
C MET A 190 6.29 3.32 35.46
N LYS A 191 7.01 4.25 34.83
CA LYS A 191 6.85 4.54 33.39
C LYS A 191 7.48 3.46 32.50
N SER A 192 8.59 2.84 32.93
CA SER A 192 9.23 1.78 32.16
C SER A 192 8.50 0.44 32.22
N GLN A 193 7.70 0.22 33.26
CA GLN A 193 6.82 -0.95 33.38
C GLN A 193 5.51 -0.79 32.61
N ASN A 194 5.03 0.46 32.45
CA ASN A 194 3.93 0.77 31.55
C ASN A 194 4.45 0.88 30.13
N THR A 195 4.79 -0.26 29.52
CA THR A 195 4.89 -0.32 28.06
C THR A 195 3.53 0.14 27.55
N ILE A 196 3.48 1.28 26.89
CA ILE A 196 2.29 1.67 26.13
C ILE A 196 2.07 0.48 25.22
N ASN A 197 1.04 -0.32 25.49
CA ASN A 197 0.58 -1.38 24.59
C ASN A 197 0.02 -0.63 23.38
N LEU A 198 0.95 -0.18 22.55
CA LEU A 198 0.73 0.42 21.27
C LEU A 198 -0.05 -0.63 20.51
N SER A 199 -1.34 -0.43 20.40
CA SER A 199 -2.25 -1.33 19.70
C SER A 199 -2.77 -0.59 18.49
N VAL A 200 -2.75 -1.24 17.35
CA VAL A 200 -3.38 -0.75 16.13
C VAL A 200 -4.89 -0.76 16.40
N GLY A 201 -5.45 0.43 16.66
CA GLY A 201 -6.88 0.63 16.88
C GLY A 201 -7.47 -0.15 18.05
N ARG A 202 -6.67 -0.57 19.06
CA ARG A 202 -7.07 -1.50 20.14
C ARG A 202 -7.49 -2.91 19.69
N VAL A 203 -7.24 -3.27 18.44
CA VAL A 203 -7.60 -4.58 17.87
C VAL A 203 -6.39 -5.51 17.81
N MET A 204 -5.18 -4.96 17.61
CA MET A 204 -3.96 -5.74 17.44
C MET A 204 -2.79 -5.08 18.15
N ASP A 205 -2.08 -5.80 19.00
CA ASP A 205 -0.87 -5.29 19.67
C ASP A 205 0.27 -5.11 18.65
N LEU A 206 1.06 -4.04 18.76
CA LEU A 206 2.29 -3.84 17.99
C LEU A 206 3.40 -4.74 18.53
N SER A 207 3.28 -6.03 18.26
CA SER A 207 4.29 -7.04 18.57
C SER A 207 5.10 -7.46 17.34
N MET A 208 6.28 -8.04 17.55
CA MET A 208 7.04 -8.64 16.46
C MET A 208 6.31 -9.84 15.83
N ALA A 209 5.52 -10.57 16.61
CA ALA A 209 4.72 -11.69 16.11
C ALA A 209 3.64 -11.23 15.11
N THR A 210 2.93 -10.15 15.44
CA THR A 210 1.94 -9.53 14.53
C THR A 210 2.63 -8.96 13.29
N ALA A 211 3.80 -8.32 13.43
CA ALA A 211 4.57 -7.83 12.29
C ALA A 211 4.96 -8.96 11.31
N LEU A 212 5.42 -10.09 11.84
CA LEU A 212 5.74 -11.29 11.08
C LEU A 212 4.51 -11.86 10.37
N SER A 213 3.35 -11.88 11.05
CA SER A 213 2.11 -12.38 10.45
C SER A 213 1.65 -11.50 9.27
N VAL A 214 1.74 -10.18 9.42
CA VAL A 214 1.40 -9.20 8.39
C VAL A 214 2.38 -9.32 7.23
N THR A 215 3.68 -9.40 7.51
CA THR A 215 4.72 -9.54 6.46
C THR A 215 4.55 -10.84 5.67
N LYS A 216 4.22 -11.96 6.34
CA LYS A 216 3.93 -13.24 5.67
C LYS A 216 2.72 -13.14 4.73
N ALA A 217 1.64 -12.49 5.17
CA ALA A 217 0.47 -12.29 4.33
C ALA A 217 0.82 -11.44 3.10
N ILE A 218 1.52 -10.32 3.30
CA ILE A 218 1.99 -9.43 2.23
C ILE A 218 2.85 -10.20 1.21
N TYR A 219 3.84 -10.98 1.68
CA TYR A 219 4.68 -11.80 0.81
C TYR A 219 3.87 -12.84 0.03
N SER A 220 2.89 -13.49 0.66
CA SER A 220 2.01 -14.45 0.00
C SER A 220 1.25 -13.81 -1.17
N TYR A 221 0.64 -12.64 -0.96
CA TYR A 221 -0.06 -11.90 -2.03
C TYR A 221 0.91 -11.45 -3.14
N ALA A 222 2.09 -10.93 -2.79
CA ALA A 222 3.10 -10.54 -3.77
C ALA A 222 3.55 -11.74 -4.63
N MET A 223 3.73 -12.90 -4.00
CA MET A 223 4.15 -14.12 -4.67
C MET A 223 3.08 -14.64 -5.63
N VAL A 224 1.79 -14.56 -5.26
CA VAL A 224 0.67 -14.88 -6.16
C VAL A 224 0.69 -13.99 -7.40
N ILE A 225 0.87 -12.68 -7.21
CA ILE A 225 0.95 -11.72 -8.32
C ILE A 225 2.17 -12.01 -9.21
N TYR A 226 3.33 -12.26 -8.60
CA TYR A 226 4.56 -12.55 -9.32
C TYR A 226 4.45 -13.85 -10.14
N ASN A 227 3.91 -14.92 -9.54
CA ASN A 227 3.67 -16.19 -10.22
C ASN A 227 2.67 -16.07 -11.36
N PHE A 228 1.56 -15.35 -11.14
CA PHE A 228 0.57 -15.11 -12.18
C PHE A 228 1.20 -14.40 -13.37
N LEU A 229 2.00 -13.36 -13.11
CA LEU A 229 2.72 -12.68 -14.17
C LEU A 229 3.71 -13.64 -14.84
N GLN A 230 4.47 -14.46 -14.10
CA GLN A 230 5.58 -15.27 -14.65
C GLN A 230 5.15 -16.47 -15.49
N LYS A 231 3.98 -17.02 -15.22
CA LYS A 231 3.43 -18.22 -15.88
C LYS A 231 3.50 -18.15 -17.41
N ASP A 232 3.27 -16.98 -18.01
CA ASP A 232 3.22 -16.80 -19.47
C ASP A 232 4.57 -16.47 -20.13
N SER A 233 5.67 -16.47 -19.38
CA SER A 233 7.02 -16.22 -19.91
C SER A 233 7.85 -17.47 -20.15
N ILE A 234 7.47 -18.61 -19.55
CA ILE A 234 8.28 -19.85 -19.53
C ILE A 234 7.66 -20.96 -20.42
N SER A 235 6.42 -20.82 -20.86
CA SER A 235 5.79 -21.66 -21.90
C SER A 235 5.85 -21.01 -23.28
#